data_AF-A0AAU8GE52-F1
#
_entry.id   AF-A0AAU8GE52-F1
#
_cell.length_a   1.000
_cell.length_b   1.000
_cell.length_c   1.000
_cell.angle_alpha   90.00
_cell.angle_beta   90.00
_cell.angle_gamma   90.00
#
_symmetry.space_group_name_H-M   'P 1'
#
loop_
_entity.id
_entity.type
_entity.pdbx_description
1 polymer ?
#
loop_
_entity_poly.entity_id
_entity_poly.type
_entity_poly.pdbx_seq_one_letter_code
_entity_poly.pdbx_strand_id
1 'polypeptide(L)'
;METELETTIKEEAELSETEAAAPGSAAELTARLISREAEVARLNRELADKDDLIVRLNKSLNAAVGAYRGSTAALHPGLPEELIEGDSVSAVDESLRKAMDLVARVKSALARAAPPLVAASRSRLADGVSLSPEDKIRRGLAL
;
A
#
# COMPACT_ATOMS: atom_id res chain seq x y z
N MET A 1 9.06 -76.97 -48.40
CA MET A 1 7.86 -76.53 -47.64
C MET A 1 8.09 -76.55 -46.14
N GLU A 2 8.84 -77.51 -45.57
CA GLU A 2 9.10 -77.54 -44.11
C GLU A 2 9.99 -76.38 -43.60
N THR A 3 10.92 -75.90 -44.42
CA THR A 3 11.88 -74.85 -44.02
C THR A 3 11.27 -73.44 -43.94
N GLU A 4 10.19 -73.16 -44.66
CA GLU A 4 9.53 -71.83 -44.63
C GLU A 4 8.58 -71.69 -43.43
N LEU A 5 8.04 -72.81 -42.94
CA LEU A 5 7.21 -72.88 -41.73
C LEU A 5 8.06 -72.73 -40.46
N GLU A 6 9.25 -73.33 -40.42
CA GLU A 6 10.18 -73.14 -39.29
C GLU A 6 10.71 -71.70 -39.20
N THR A 7 10.92 -71.03 -40.33
CA THR A 7 11.35 -69.62 -40.33
C THR A 7 10.25 -68.67 -39.86
N THR A 8 8.99 -68.91 -40.26
CA THR A 8 7.86 -68.05 -39.82
C THR A 8 7.54 -68.24 -38.36
N ILE A 9 7.57 -69.48 -37.83
CA ILE A 9 7.36 -69.75 -36.41
C ILE A 9 8.45 -69.09 -35.55
N LYS A 10 9.69 -69.06 -36.04
CA LYS A 10 10.80 -68.43 -35.34
C LYS A 10 10.73 -66.90 -35.37
N GLU A 11 10.32 -66.31 -36.49
CA GLU A 11 10.06 -64.86 -36.60
C GLU A 11 8.88 -64.42 -35.72
N GLU A 12 7.78 -65.18 -35.68
CA GLU A 12 6.64 -64.88 -34.80
C GLU A 12 6.99 -64.98 -33.32
N ALA A 13 7.85 -65.94 -32.94
CA ALA A 13 8.34 -66.06 -31.58
C ALA A 13 9.22 -64.86 -31.16
N GLU A 14 10.15 -64.43 -32.02
CA GLU A 14 11.02 -63.26 -31.77
C GLU A 14 10.24 -61.93 -31.75
N LEU A 15 9.21 -61.80 -32.60
CA LEU A 15 8.28 -60.66 -32.54
C LEU A 15 7.45 -60.66 -31.24
N SER A 16 6.98 -61.83 -30.79
CA SER A 16 6.23 -61.91 -29.53
C SER A 16 7.10 -61.63 -28.29
N GLU A 17 8.38 -62.01 -28.30
CA GLU A 17 9.31 -61.73 -27.20
C GLU A 17 9.70 -60.25 -27.13
N THR A 18 9.87 -59.59 -28.29
CA THR A 18 10.16 -58.15 -28.34
C THR A 18 8.95 -57.31 -27.94
N GLU A 19 7.73 -57.73 -28.29
CA GLU A 19 6.48 -57.10 -27.88
C GLU A 19 6.15 -57.34 -26.39
N ALA A 20 6.60 -58.46 -25.80
CA ALA A 20 6.48 -58.75 -24.37
C ALA A 20 7.55 -58.07 -23.49
N ALA A 21 8.69 -57.65 -24.07
CA ALA A 21 9.76 -56.94 -23.36
C ALA A 21 9.57 -55.41 -23.33
N ALA A 22 8.86 -54.83 -24.31
CA ALA A 22 8.52 -53.40 -24.38
C ALA A 22 7.44 -52.85 -23.40
N PRO A 23 6.45 -53.60 -22.87
CA PRO A 23 5.32 -53.06 -22.14
C PRO A 23 5.69 -52.63 -20.71
N GLY A 24 6.75 -53.20 -20.14
CA GLY A 24 7.29 -52.80 -18.84
C GLY A 24 7.81 -51.35 -18.84
N SER A 25 8.45 -50.93 -19.93
CA SER A 25 8.97 -49.56 -20.10
C SER A 25 7.82 -48.55 -20.27
N ALA A 26 6.83 -48.86 -21.13
CA ALA A 26 5.69 -47.99 -21.35
C ALA A 26 4.83 -47.82 -20.07
N ALA A 27 4.51 -48.92 -19.38
CA ALA A 27 3.75 -48.88 -18.13
C ALA A 27 4.50 -48.12 -17.02
N GLU A 28 5.81 -48.29 -16.91
CA GLU A 28 6.63 -47.57 -15.95
C GLU A 28 6.68 -46.06 -16.25
N LEU A 29 6.81 -45.68 -17.53
CA LEU A 29 6.75 -44.29 -17.96
C LEU A 29 5.39 -43.66 -17.68
N THR A 30 4.29 -44.37 -17.94
CA THR A 30 2.93 -43.92 -17.61
C THR A 30 2.76 -43.75 -16.10
N ALA A 31 3.22 -44.70 -15.29
CA ALA A 31 3.16 -44.59 -13.83
C ALA A 31 3.98 -43.39 -13.31
N ARG A 32 5.16 -43.15 -13.88
CA ARG A 32 5.99 -41.97 -13.58
C ARG A 32 5.30 -40.67 -13.99
N LEU A 33 4.67 -40.62 -15.15
CA LEU A 33 3.91 -39.44 -15.61
C LEU A 33 2.75 -39.14 -14.67
N ILE A 34 1.92 -40.13 -14.32
CA ILE A 34 0.82 -39.98 -13.38
C ILE A 34 1.32 -39.48 -12.02
N SER A 35 2.42 -40.04 -11.52
CA SER A 35 3.03 -39.60 -10.25
C SER A 35 3.51 -38.14 -10.33
N ARG A 36 4.11 -37.73 -11.45
CA ARG A 36 4.56 -36.35 -11.65
C ARG A 36 3.39 -35.39 -11.81
N GLU A 37 2.35 -35.76 -12.53
CA GLU A 37 1.13 -34.95 -12.67
C GLU A 37 0.44 -34.75 -11.31
N ALA A 38 0.36 -35.80 -10.49
CA ALA A 38 -0.16 -35.70 -9.13
C ALA A 38 0.67 -34.75 -8.26
N GLU A 39 1.99 -34.79 -8.37
CA GLU A 39 2.89 -33.90 -7.64
C GLU A 39 2.76 -32.45 -8.12
N VAL A 40 2.69 -32.21 -9.44
CA VAL A 40 2.43 -30.88 -10.00
C VAL A 40 1.09 -30.34 -9.50
N ALA A 41 0.04 -31.15 -9.50
CA ALA A 41 -1.27 -30.76 -8.97
C ALA A 41 -1.24 -30.47 -7.46
N ARG A 42 -0.38 -31.16 -6.69
CA ARG A 42 -0.17 -30.88 -5.26
C ARG A 42 0.54 -29.55 -5.07
N LEU A 43 1.66 -29.33 -5.76
CA LEU A 43 2.45 -28.11 -5.66
C LEU A 43 1.68 -26.87 -6.12
N ASN A 44 0.87 -26.98 -7.18
CA ASN A 44 0.03 -25.88 -7.64
C ASN A 44 -1.02 -25.47 -6.60
N ARG A 45 -1.60 -26.44 -5.87
CA ARG A 45 -2.52 -26.13 -4.76
C ARG A 45 -1.78 -25.45 -3.61
N GLU A 46 -0.61 -25.94 -3.24
CA GLU A 46 0.20 -25.34 -2.18
C GLU A 46 0.65 -23.91 -2.53
N LEU A 47 0.94 -23.63 -3.80
CA LEU A 47 1.22 -22.28 -4.29
C LEU A 47 0.00 -21.36 -4.16
N ALA A 48 -1.18 -21.82 -4.60
CA ALA A 48 -2.41 -21.04 -4.48
C ALA A 48 -2.73 -20.71 -3.01
N ASP A 49 -2.59 -21.68 -2.10
CA ASP A 49 -2.80 -21.47 -0.67
C ASP A 49 -1.82 -20.43 -0.07
N LYS A 50 -0.57 -20.45 -0.53
CA LYS A 50 0.46 -19.48 -0.12
C LYS A 50 0.19 -18.09 -0.67
N ASP A 51 -0.24 -17.96 -1.92
CA ASP A 51 -0.61 -16.69 -2.52
C ASP A 51 -1.79 -16.05 -1.78
N ASP A 52 -2.82 -16.83 -1.46
CA ASP A 52 -3.95 -16.39 -0.64
C ASP A 52 -3.50 -15.93 0.76
N LEU A 53 -2.55 -16.65 1.37
CA LEU A 53 -1.99 -16.28 2.66
C LEU A 53 -1.21 -14.95 2.56
N ILE A 54 -0.40 -14.76 1.52
CA ILE A 54 0.34 -13.51 1.28
C ILE A 54 -0.63 -12.33 1.14
N VAL A 55 -1.70 -12.48 0.36
CA VAL A 55 -2.72 -11.44 0.19
C VAL A 55 -3.38 -11.08 1.52
N ARG A 56 -3.75 -12.08 2.33
CA ARG A 56 -4.34 -11.85 3.66
C ARG A 56 -3.38 -11.14 4.61
N LEU A 57 -2.12 -11.57 4.65
CA LEU A 57 -1.09 -10.98 5.50
C LEU A 57 -0.80 -9.53 5.11
N ASN A 58 -0.67 -9.24 3.81
CA ASN A 58 -0.47 -7.87 3.32
C ASN A 58 -1.66 -6.96 3.68
N LYS A 59 -2.90 -7.45 3.53
CA LYS A 59 -4.10 -6.69 3.93
C LYS A 59 -4.10 -6.41 5.43
N SER A 60 -3.76 -7.41 6.25
CA SER A 60 -3.66 -7.26 7.70
C SER A 60 -2.56 -6.28 8.11
N LEU A 61 -1.40 -6.35 7.47
CA LEU A 61 -0.27 -5.44 7.72
C LEU A 61 -0.64 -3.99 7.39
N ASN A 62 -1.23 -3.76 6.21
CA ASN A 62 -1.67 -2.42 5.80
C ASN A 62 -2.71 -1.85 6.76
N ALA A 63 -3.67 -2.67 7.21
CA ALA A 63 -4.65 -2.25 8.20
C ALA A 63 -4.01 -1.91 9.56
N ALA A 64 -3.06 -2.71 10.02
CA ALA A 64 -2.34 -2.49 11.27
C ALA A 64 -1.48 -1.22 11.23
N VAL A 65 -0.74 -1.00 10.14
CA VAL A 65 0.05 0.23 9.96
C VAL A 65 -0.86 1.46 9.83
N GLY A 66 -1.99 1.36 9.13
CA GLY A 66 -2.99 2.43 9.06
C GLY A 66 -3.56 2.78 10.44
N ALA A 67 -3.90 1.78 11.25
CA ALA A 67 -4.36 1.98 12.63
C ALA A 67 -3.28 2.62 13.52
N TYR A 68 -2.02 2.20 13.34
CA TYR A 68 -0.88 2.82 14.02
C TYR A 68 -0.75 4.29 13.66
N ARG A 69 -0.78 4.63 12.36
CA ARG A 69 -0.74 6.03 11.88
C ARG A 69 -1.86 6.87 12.49
N GLY A 70 -3.10 6.38 12.47
CA GLY A 70 -4.25 7.07 13.05
C GLY A 70 -4.11 7.29 14.56
N SER A 71 -3.59 6.30 15.29
CA SER A 71 -3.33 6.43 16.72
C SER A 71 -2.24 7.46 17.02
N THR A 72 -1.16 7.45 16.23
CA THR A 72 -0.06 8.42 16.33
C THR A 72 -0.55 9.84 16.04
N ALA A 73 -1.37 10.03 15.00
CA ALA A 73 -2.00 11.31 14.70
C ALA A 73 -2.87 11.82 15.85
N ALA A 74 -3.71 10.95 16.42
CA ALA A 74 -4.58 11.30 17.55
C ALA A 74 -3.81 11.71 18.81
N LEU A 75 -2.63 11.11 19.07
CA LEU A 75 -1.74 11.49 20.17
C LEU A 75 -1.04 12.84 19.94
N HIS A 76 -0.97 13.31 18.70
CA HIS A 76 -0.28 14.53 18.31
C HIS A 76 -1.21 15.52 17.57
N PRO A 77 -2.23 16.08 18.24
CA PRO A 77 -3.24 16.95 17.60
C PRO A 77 -2.68 18.27 17.02
N GLY A 78 -1.43 18.61 17.32
CA GLY A 78 -0.74 19.76 16.74
C GLY A 78 0.04 19.46 15.45
N LEU A 79 0.00 18.21 14.97
CA LEU A 79 0.61 17.77 13.72
C LEU A 79 -0.49 17.44 12.70
N PRO A 80 -0.42 17.99 11.49
CA PRO A 80 -1.29 17.57 10.39
C PRO A 80 -1.11 16.07 10.09
N GLU A 81 -2.20 15.34 9.89
CA GLU A 81 -2.19 13.89 9.62
C GLU A 81 -1.45 13.57 8.32
N GLU A 82 -1.45 14.51 7.38
CA GLU A 82 -0.77 14.41 6.08
C GLU A 82 0.76 14.34 6.23
N LEU A 83 1.31 14.77 7.37
CA LEU A 83 2.75 14.68 7.62
C LEU A 83 3.19 13.34 8.21
N ILE A 84 2.26 12.45 8.55
CA ILE A 84 2.54 11.14 9.15
C ILE A 84 2.29 10.07 8.09
N GLU A 85 3.34 9.73 7.34
CA GLU A 85 3.33 8.81 6.20
C GLU A 85 4.16 7.55 6.47
N GLY A 86 3.93 6.50 5.67
CA GLY A 86 4.74 5.28 5.67
C GLY A 86 3.94 3.99 5.72
N ASP A 87 4.49 2.95 5.09
CA ASP A 87 3.88 1.61 4.98
C ASP A 87 4.44 0.62 6.03
N SER A 88 5.22 1.13 6.98
CA SER A 88 5.75 0.36 8.11
C SER A 88 5.82 1.23 9.37
N VAL A 89 5.83 0.60 10.54
CA VAL A 89 5.96 1.29 11.83
C VAL A 89 7.20 2.19 11.86
N SER A 90 8.35 1.66 11.41
CA SER A 90 9.60 2.44 11.37
C SER A 90 9.51 3.66 10.44
N ALA A 91 8.85 3.54 9.30
CA ALA A 91 8.65 4.66 8.37
C ALA A 91 7.74 5.73 8.99
N VAL A 92 6.68 5.30 9.68
CA VAL A 92 5.75 6.18 10.40
C VAL A 92 6.46 6.93 11.53
N ASP A 93 7.30 6.25 12.30
CA ASP A 93 8.07 6.88 13.39
C ASP A 93 9.08 7.91 12.86
N GLU A 94 9.74 7.58 11.76
CA GLU A 94 10.68 8.51 11.13
C GLU A 94 9.96 9.72 10.54
N SER A 95 8.82 9.50 9.89
CA SER A 95 7.95 10.54 9.35
C SER A 95 7.44 11.46 10.47
N LEU A 96 6.98 10.90 11.59
CA LEU A 96 6.57 11.65 12.78
C LEU A 96 7.69 12.54 13.30
N ARG A 97 8.91 12.01 13.46
CA ARG A 97 10.06 12.78 13.92
C ARG A 97 10.33 13.97 13.00
N LYS A 98 10.35 13.74 11.68
CA LYS A 98 10.54 14.80 10.68
C LYS A 98 9.43 15.85 10.74
N ALA A 99 8.18 15.42 10.93
CA ALA A 99 7.02 16.29 11.07
C ALA A 99 7.14 17.20 12.30
N MET A 100 7.52 16.63 13.46
CA MET A 100 7.76 17.37 14.69
C MET A 100 8.84 18.43 14.52
N ASP A 101 9.97 18.07 13.92
CA ASP A 101 11.08 19.00 13.66
C ASP A 101 10.69 20.13 12.70
N LEU A 102 9.87 19.83 11.69
CA LEU A 102 9.34 20.82 10.76
C LEU A 102 8.40 21.79 11.47
N VAL A 103 7.46 21.28 12.25
CA VAL A 103 6.50 22.13 12.99
C VAL A 103 7.22 22.98 14.04
N ALA A 104 8.22 22.44 14.73
CA ALA A 104 9.04 23.21 15.66
C ALA A 104 9.77 24.37 14.96
N ARG A 105 10.36 24.11 13.79
CA ARG A 105 11.03 25.15 12.98
C ARG A 105 10.04 26.22 12.49
N VAL A 106 8.86 25.82 12.01
CA VAL A 106 7.82 26.76 11.57
C VAL A 106 7.34 27.62 12.74
N LYS A 107 7.08 27.03 13.91
CA LYS A 107 6.70 27.78 15.12
C LYS A 107 7.78 28.77 15.54
N SER A 108 9.05 28.38 15.50
CA SER A 108 10.17 29.28 15.81
C SER A 108 10.29 30.42 14.80
N ALA A 109 10.16 30.12 13.50
CA ALA A 109 10.17 31.13 12.45
C ALA A 109 9.01 32.13 12.60
N LEU A 110 7.81 31.64 12.91
CA LEU A 110 6.63 32.46 13.14
C LEU A 110 6.74 33.29 14.43
N ALA A 111 7.38 32.78 15.48
CA ALA A 111 7.63 33.55 16.70
C ALA A 111 8.66 34.68 16.49
N ARG A 112 9.61 34.49 15.57
CA ARG A 112 10.62 35.52 15.19
C ARG A 112 10.08 36.53 14.19
N ALA A 113 9.19 36.10 13.30
CA ALA A 113 8.41 36.98 12.46
C ALA A 113 7.36 37.66 13.35
N ALA A 114 7.63 38.89 13.81
CA ALA A 114 6.66 39.66 14.58
C ALA A 114 5.26 39.54 13.95
N PRO A 115 4.18 39.38 14.75
CA PRO A 115 2.83 39.31 14.19
C PRO A 115 2.65 40.48 13.24
N PRO A 116 2.03 40.31 12.05
CA PRO A 116 1.72 41.44 11.21
C PRO A 116 0.97 42.40 12.11
N LEU A 117 1.56 43.57 12.36
CA LEU A 117 0.86 44.68 12.97
C LEU A 117 -0.33 44.86 12.04
N VAL A 118 -1.49 44.35 12.43
CA VAL A 118 -2.75 44.78 11.85
C VAL A 118 -2.65 46.27 12.02
N ALA A 119 -2.47 46.97 10.90
CA ALA A 119 -2.50 48.41 10.90
C ALA A 119 -3.87 48.73 11.47
N ALA A 120 -3.92 49.01 12.77
CA ALA A 120 -5.09 49.59 13.39
C ALA A 120 -5.33 50.80 12.51
N SER A 121 -6.37 50.71 11.70
CA SER A 121 -6.84 51.78 10.85
C SER A 121 -6.90 52.97 11.78
N ARG A 122 -5.94 53.88 11.69
CA ARG A 122 -6.03 55.15 12.39
C ARG A 122 -7.16 55.85 11.68
N SER A 123 -8.39 55.59 12.13
CA SER A 123 -9.40 56.62 12.07
C SER A 123 -8.86 57.71 12.98
N ARG A 124 -8.05 58.61 12.40
CA ARG A 124 -7.83 59.92 13.00
C ARG A 124 -9.22 60.55 12.98
N LEU A 125 -9.95 60.40 14.08
CA LEU A 125 -10.90 61.40 14.50
C LEU A 125 -10.07 62.66 14.73
N ALA A 126 -9.88 63.42 13.66
CA ALA A 126 -9.36 64.76 13.73
C ALA A 126 -10.32 65.55 14.62
N ASP A 127 -9.84 65.91 15.80
CA ASP A 127 -10.28 67.04 16.62
C ASP A 127 -11.77 67.39 16.53
N GLY A 128 -12.59 66.49 17.06
CA GLY A 128 -13.98 66.76 17.35
C GLY A 128 -14.08 67.59 18.62
N VAL A 129 -13.88 68.90 18.52
CA VAL A 129 -14.58 69.84 19.42
C VAL A 129 -16.03 69.41 19.38
N SER A 130 -16.55 68.88 20.48
CA SER A 130 -17.93 68.42 20.59
C SER A 130 -18.84 69.65 20.55
N LEU A 131 -19.10 70.15 19.34
CA LEU A 131 -20.08 71.20 19.12
C LEU A 131 -21.41 70.71 19.66
N SER A 132 -22.06 71.56 20.46
CA SER A 132 -23.37 71.30 20.99
C SER A 132 -24.35 71.01 19.83
N PRO A 133 -25.40 70.21 20.06
CA PRO A 133 -26.43 69.97 19.05
C PRO A 133 -26.96 71.26 18.39
N GLU A 134 -27.03 72.36 19.14
CA GLU A 134 -27.49 73.67 18.62
C GLU A 134 -26.50 74.28 17.61
N ASP A 135 -25.20 74.16 17.86
CA ASP A 135 -24.17 74.73 16.98
C ASP A 135 -24.09 73.98 15.64
N LYS A 136 -24.41 72.68 15.64
CA LYS A 136 -24.53 71.87 14.42
C LYS A 136 -25.70 72.34 13.57
N ILE A 137 -26.85 72.62 14.18
CA ILE A 137 -28.06 73.11 13.49
C ILE A 137 -27.80 74.48 12.88
N ARG A 138 -27.21 75.40 13.66
CA ARG A 138 -26.95 76.77 13.22
C ARG A 138 -26.01 76.83 12.01
N ARG A 139 -25.01 75.92 11.95
CA ARG A 139 -24.07 75.83 10.84
C ARG A 139 -24.69 75.24 9.56
N GLY A 140 -25.68 74.35 9.68
CA GLY A 140 -26.40 73.78 8.55
C GLY A 140 -27.41 74.74 7.90
N LEU A 141 -27.88 75.75 8.63
CA LEU A 141 -28.81 76.77 8.13
C LEU A 141 -28.11 77.99 7.50
N ALA A 142 -26.77 78.06 7.59
CA ALA A 142 -25.97 79.16 7.06
C ALA A 142 -25.32 78.86 5.69
N LEU A 143 -25.80 77.84 4.99
CA LEU A 143 -25.43 77.49 3.60
C LEU A 143 -26.61 77.75 2.65
#